data_AF-A0A7V2HZS1-F1
#
_entry.id   AF-A0A7V2HZS1-F1
#
_cell.length_a   1.000
_cell.length_b   1.000
_cell.length_c   1.000
_cell.angle_alpha   90.00
_cell.angle_beta   90.00
_cell.angle_gamma   90.00
#
_symmetry.space_group_name_H-M   'P 1'
#
loop_
_entity.id
_entity.type
_entity.pdbx_description
1 polymer ?
#
loop_
_entity_poly.entity_id
_entity_poly.type
_entity_poly.pdbx_seq_one_letter_code
_entity_poly.pdbx_strand_id
1 'polypeptide(L)'
;MKENTSKKGEKLFSFYSPDILRIKNEFLITKDSIAIEKLKFLNLKIEDIFDDSIIFRSPIKGDIIMEIVDNNQVLFIGDLRKSEANEIKIGDIIQAKNKKGYIREILPSSDGNFIKVLAVFDNDEEFFENNYEIGKILKPIKGINIPKDAVIRTGNKDIVYLYENGNFKKMDIW
;
A
#
# COMPACT_ATOMS: atom_id res chain seq x y z
N MET A 1 -24.58 -3.34 -1.19
CA MET A 1 -24.24 -4.26 -0.07
C MET A 1 -23.60 -3.40 1.01
N LYS A 2 -23.91 -3.61 2.30
CA LYS A 2 -23.20 -2.90 3.38
C LYS A 2 -21.86 -3.60 3.58
N GLU A 3 -20.77 -2.87 3.38
CA GLU A 3 -19.44 -3.31 3.79
C GLU A 3 -19.39 -3.36 5.31
N ASN A 4 -19.13 -4.54 5.87
CA ASN A 4 -18.95 -4.73 7.30
C ASN A 4 -17.44 -4.83 7.57
N THR A 5 -16.90 -3.89 8.32
CA THR A 5 -15.49 -3.89 8.75
C THR A 5 -15.28 -4.92 9.86
N SER A 6 -14.29 -5.82 9.73
CA SER A 6 -13.96 -6.82 10.76
C SER A 6 -12.54 -6.62 11.31
N LYS A 7 -12.35 -6.87 12.61
CA LYS A 7 -11.05 -6.75 13.30
C LYS A 7 -10.29 -8.09 13.30
N LYS A 8 -8.96 -8.03 13.32
CA LYS A 8 -8.12 -9.23 13.43
C LYS A 8 -8.48 -10.04 14.68
N GLY A 9 -8.84 -11.31 14.46
CA GLY A 9 -9.23 -12.24 15.54
C GLY A 9 -10.71 -12.23 15.89
N GLU A 10 -11.51 -11.40 15.23
CA GLU A 10 -12.97 -11.43 15.34
C GLU A 10 -13.54 -12.72 14.76
N LYS A 11 -14.58 -13.24 15.42
CA LYS A 11 -15.28 -14.45 15.01
C LYS A 11 -16.14 -14.14 13.78
N LEU A 12 -15.80 -14.74 12.63
CA LEU A 12 -16.53 -14.52 11.38
C LEU A 12 -17.80 -15.38 11.31
N PHE A 13 -17.69 -16.67 11.62
CA PHE A 13 -18.82 -17.59 11.75
C PHE A 13 -18.42 -18.79 12.63
N SER A 14 -19.42 -19.55 13.08
CA SER A 14 -19.24 -20.86 13.70
C SER A 14 -20.22 -21.85 13.12
N PHE A 15 -19.76 -23.06 12.85
CA PHE A 15 -20.65 -24.17 12.52
C PHE A 15 -20.31 -25.39 13.37
N TYR A 16 -21.29 -26.27 13.48
CA TYR A 16 -21.19 -27.55 14.17
C TYR A 16 -20.67 -28.62 13.21
N SER A 17 -19.67 -29.39 13.63
CA SER A 17 -19.14 -30.52 12.86
C SER A 17 -18.95 -31.74 13.77
N PRO A 18 -19.79 -32.79 13.62
CA PRO A 18 -19.65 -34.03 14.38
C PRO A 18 -18.26 -34.69 14.22
N ASP A 19 -17.68 -34.61 13.02
CA ASP A 19 -16.38 -35.23 12.72
C ASP A 19 -15.25 -34.57 13.49
N ILE A 20 -15.29 -33.24 13.65
CA ILE A 20 -14.26 -32.50 14.37
C ILE A 20 -14.44 -32.67 15.89
N LEU A 21 -15.68 -32.79 16.36
CA LEU A 21 -15.96 -33.17 17.75
C LEU A 21 -15.39 -34.57 18.06
N ARG A 22 -15.51 -35.52 17.14
CA ARG A 22 -14.90 -36.85 17.27
C ARG A 22 -13.37 -36.75 17.38
N ILE A 23 -12.72 -35.95 16.54
CA ILE A 23 -11.26 -35.76 16.57
C ILE A 23 -10.80 -35.10 17.88
N LYS A 24 -11.54 -34.12 18.40
CA LYS A 24 -11.26 -33.50 19.72
C LYS A 24 -11.37 -34.51 20.84
N ASN A 25 -12.42 -35.34 20.84
CA ASN A 25 -12.62 -36.38 21.85
C ASN A 25 -11.52 -37.44 21.78
N GLU A 26 -11.13 -37.87 20.57
CA GLU A 26 -9.96 -38.73 20.36
C GLU A 26 -8.71 -38.11 21.00
N PHE A 27 -8.40 -36.85 20.70
CA PHE A 27 -7.24 -36.15 21.27
C PHE A 27 -7.27 -36.06 22.81
N LEU A 28 -8.43 -35.72 23.39
CA LEU A 28 -8.58 -35.57 24.84
C LEU A 28 -8.38 -36.88 25.58
N ILE A 29 -8.86 -37.99 25.00
CA ILE A 29 -8.80 -39.33 25.59
C ILE A 29 -7.40 -39.93 25.45
N THR A 30 -6.82 -39.89 24.24
CA THR A 30 -5.59 -40.64 23.94
C THR A 30 -4.32 -39.81 24.09
N LYS A 31 -4.42 -38.48 24.09
CA LYS A 31 -3.27 -37.54 23.95
C LYS A 31 -2.38 -37.85 22.74
N ASP A 32 -2.93 -38.53 21.74
CA ASP A 32 -2.21 -39.08 20.61
C ASP A 32 -1.91 -38.00 19.54
N SER A 33 -0.70 -38.09 18.98
CA SER A 33 -0.22 -37.30 17.85
C SER A 33 -1.08 -37.43 16.58
N ILE A 34 -1.77 -38.56 16.40
CA ILE A 34 -2.59 -38.81 15.21
C ILE A 34 -3.75 -37.82 15.12
N ALA A 35 -4.38 -37.46 16.24
CA ALA A 35 -5.48 -36.50 16.26
C ALA A 35 -5.00 -35.08 15.90
N ILE A 36 -3.77 -34.71 16.30
CA ILE A 36 -3.14 -33.44 15.89
C ILE A 36 -2.87 -33.43 14.39
N GLU A 37 -2.40 -34.54 13.81
CA GLU A 37 -2.16 -34.62 12.37
C GLU A 37 -3.46 -34.53 11.56
N LYS A 38 -4.53 -35.19 11.99
CA LYS A 38 -5.86 -35.05 11.37
C LYS A 38 -6.33 -33.59 11.35
N LEU A 39 -6.13 -32.84 12.45
CA LEU A 39 -6.46 -31.41 12.50
C LEU A 39 -5.58 -30.56 11.59
N LYS A 40 -4.28 -30.87 11.49
CA LYS A 40 -3.36 -30.21 10.54
C LYS A 40 -3.79 -30.40 9.09
N PHE A 41 -4.24 -31.59 8.69
CA PHE A 41 -4.78 -31.82 7.33
C PHE A 41 -5.99 -30.95 7.02
N LEU A 42 -6.78 -30.61 8.03
CA LEU A 42 -7.93 -29.71 7.93
C LEU A 42 -7.57 -28.23 8.12
N ASN A 43 -6.27 -27.93 8.28
CA ASN A 43 -5.74 -26.61 8.59
C ASN A 43 -6.36 -25.97 9.84
N LEU A 44 -6.66 -26.79 10.86
CA LEU A 44 -7.24 -26.39 12.13
C LEU A 44 -6.28 -26.61 13.29
N LYS A 45 -6.35 -25.76 14.32
CA LYS A 45 -5.68 -25.96 15.60
C LYS A 45 -6.68 -26.46 16.64
N ILE A 46 -6.18 -27.14 17.67
CA ILE A 46 -7.01 -27.59 18.81
C ILE A 46 -7.71 -26.40 19.50
N GLU A 47 -7.04 -25.24 19.50
CA GLU A 47 -7.53 -23.97 20.04
C GLU A 47 -8.68 -23.36 19.24
N ASP A 48 -8.90 -23.81 17.99
CA ASP A 48 -9.99 -23.34 17.14
C ASP A 48 -11.32 -24.06 17.45
N ILE A 49 -11.31 -25.05 18.36
CA ILE A 49 -12.48 -25.87 18.71
C ILE A 49 -13.00 -25.50 20.10
N PHE A 50 -14.10 -24.73 20.15
CA PHE A 50 -14.77 -24.31 21.39
C PHE A 50 -16.05 -25.11 21.58
N ASP A 51 -16.11 -25.87 22.68
CA ASP A 51 -17.18 -26.83 23.00
C ASP A 51 -17.46 -27.76 21.81
N ASP A 52 -18.52 -27.46 21.06
CA ASP A 52 -19.04 -28.24 19.92
C ASP A 52 -18.89 -27.51 18.57
N SER A 53 -18.25 -26.34 18.54
CA SER A 53 -18.18 -25.47 17.38
C SER A 53 -16.75 -25.16 16.96
N ILE A 54 -16.53 -25.06 15.65
CA ILE A 54 -15.24 -24.63 15.10
C ILE A 54 -15.34 -23.14 14.82
N ILE A 55 -14.37 -22.40 15.34
CA ILE A 55 -14.22 -20.97 15.05
C ILE A 55 -13.21 -20.85 13.92
N PHE A 56 -13.70 -20.67 12.70
CA PHE A 56 -12.82 -20.30 11.60
C PHE A 56 -12.43 -18.83 11.74
N ARG A 57 -11.12 -18.64 11.89
CA ARG A 57 -10.45 -17.34 11.76
C ARG A 57 -9.85 -17.31 10.36
N SER A 58 -9.95 -16.17 9.67
CA SER A 58 -9.54 -15.95 8.28
C SER A 58 -8.37 -16.83 7.79
N PRO A 59 -8.63 -17.84 6.95
CA PRO A 59 -7.60 -18.66 6.30
C PRO A 59 -7.47 -18.38 4.80
N ILE A 60 -6.28 -18.64 4.23
CA ILE A 60 -5.85 -18.22 2.88
C ILE A 60 -6.22 -19.23 1.75
N LYS A 61 -6.89 -20.37 1.98
CA LYS A 61 -7.24 -21.28 0.85
C LYS A 61 -8.41 -22.25 1.12
N GLY A 62 -9.36 -22.26 0.18
CA GLY A 62 -10.61 -23.02 0.12
C GLY A 62 -11.66 -22.22 -0.68
N ASP A 63 -12.81 -22.80 -1.04
CA ASP A 63 -13.91 -22.06 -1.68
C ASP A 63 -14.18 -20.76 -0.90
N ILE A 64 -14.20 -19.63 -1.60
CA ILE A 64 -14.20 -18.30 -0.97
C ILE A 64 -15.58 -18.04 -0.36
N ILE A 65 -15.71 -18.33 0.94
CA ILE A 65 -16.93 -18.01 1.72
C ILE A 65 -16.95 -16.52 2.08
N MET A 66 -15.77 -15.89 2.25
CA MET A 66 -15.61 -14.47 2.55
C MET A 66 -14.21 -14.00 2.14
N GLU A 67 -14.12 -12.92 1.37
CA GLU A 67 -12.87 -12.23 1.05
C GLU A 67 -12.63 -11.12 2.07
N ILE A 68 -11.42 -11.09 2.66
CA ILE A 68 -11.01 -10.05 3.61
C ILE A 68 -9.80 -9.36 3.00
N VAL A 69 -9.97 -8.08 2.67
CA VAL A 69 -8.91 -7.22 2.17
C VAL A 69 -8.43 -6.35 3.31
N ASP A 70 -7.12 -6.33 3.55
CA ASP A 70 -6.51 -5.38 4.49
C ASP A 70 -6.54 -3.99 3.87
N ASN A 71 -7.28 -3.07 4.49
CA ASN A 71 -7.40 -1.68 4.04
C ASN A 71 -6.60 -0.70 4.91
N ASN A 72 -5.66 -1.17 5.74
CA ASN A 72 -4.75 -0.29 6.49
C ASN A 72 -3.80 0.48 5.54
N GLN A 73 -3.53 -0.08 4.37
CA GLN A 73 -2.77 0.57 3.31
C GLN A 73 -3.52 0.43 2.00
N VAL A 74 -3.55 1.50 1.23
CA VAL A 74 -4.15 1.51 -0.11
C VAL A 74 -3.08 1.58 -1.18
N LEU A 75 -3.37 0.89 -2.28
CA LEU A 75 -2.52 0.79 -3.45
C LEU A 75 -3.14 1.59 -4.57
N PHE A 76 -2.40 2.56 -5.10
CA PHE A 76 -2.80 3.32 -6.28
C PHE A 76 -1.93 2.91 -7.47
N ILE A 77 -2.56 2.61 -8.60
CA ILE A 77 -1.89 2.44 -9.88
C ILE A 77 -2.10 3.73 -10.68
N GLY A 78 -1.05 4.51 -10.84
CA GLY A 78 -1.07 5.73 -11.65
C GLY A 78 -0.43 5.53 -13.01
N ASP A 79 -0.92 6.25 -14.01
CA ASP A 79 -0.29 6.34 -15.33
C ASP A 79 0.59 7.59 -15.38
N LEU A 80 1.87 7.41 -15.75
CA LEU A 80 2.83 8.49 -15.96
C LEU A 80 3.35 8.46 -17.39
N ARG A 81 3.56 9.62 -18.03
CA ARG A 81 4.11 9.65 -19.38
C ARG A 81 5.53 9.08 -19.40
N LYS A 82 5.84 8.30 -20.42
CA LYS A 82 7.17 7.69 -20.57
C LYS A 82 8.30 8.72 -20.67
N SER A 83 8.03 9.92 -21.20
CA SER A 83 8.99 11.04 -21.22
C SER A 83 9.43 11.49 -19.82
N GLU A 84 8.59 11.28 -18.81
CA GLU A 84 8.80 11.68 -17.41
C GLU A 84 9.34 10.52 -16.56
N ALA A 85 9.48 9.31 -17.14
CA ALA A 85 9.90 8.11 -16.43
C ALA A 85 11.28 8.24 -15.76
N ASN A 86 12.21 8.97 -16.39
CA ASN A 86 13.54 9.21 -15.83
C ASN A 86 13.53 10.14 -14.61
N GLU A 87 12.44 10.88 -14.42
CA GLU A 87 12.31 11.80 -13.30
C GLU A 87 11.88 11.09 -12.02
N ILE A 88 11.42 9.83 -12.09
CA ILE A 88 10.88 9.08 -10.96
C ILE A 88 11.78 7.91 -10.55
N LYS A 89 11.71 7.54 -9.28
CA LYS A 89 12.46 6.46 -8.64
C LYS A 89 11.59 5.80 -7.57
N ILE A 90 11.85 4.51 -7.34
CA ILE A 90 11.28 3.79 -6.21
C ILE A 90 11.68 4.52 -4.91
N GLY A 91 10.71 4.72 -4.03
CA GLY A 91 10.84 5.46 -2.78
C GLY A 91 10.58 6.97 -2.88
N ASP A 92 10.36 7.53 -4.07
CA ASP A 92 9.93 8.93 -4.18
C ASP A 92 8.61 9.15 -3.44
N ILE A 93 8.50 10.32 -2.80
CA ILE A 93 7.30 10.71 -2.07
C ILE A 93 6.24 11.19 -3.06
N ILE A 94 5.04 10.63 -2.95
CA ILE A 94 3.86 11.09 -3.68
C ILE A 94 2.88 11.67 -2.66
N GLN A 95 2.29 12.81 -2.98
CA GLN A 95 1.20 13.39 -2.21
C GLN A 95 -0.10 13.28 -2.99
N ALA A 96 -1.11 12.70 -2.36
CA ALA A 96 -2.50 12.74 -2.81
C ALA A 96 -3.35 13.26 -1.65
N LYS A 97 -4.23 14.23 -1.91
CA LYS A 97 -4.92 15.01 -0.86
C LYS A 97 -3.90 15.52 0.19
N ASN A 98 -4.14 15.21 1.46
CA ASN A 98 -3.29 15.58 2.60
C ASN A 98 -2.37 14.44 3.05
N LYS A 99 -2.35 13.31 2.33
CA LYS A 99 -1.57 12.13 2.67
C LYS A 99 -0.32 12.05 1.79
N LYS A 100 0.75 11.58 2.41
CA LYS A 100 2.01 11.26 1.74
C LYS A 100 2.14 9.75 1.69
N GLY A 101 2.39 9.26 0.49
CA GLY A 101 2.76 7.89 0.20
C GLY A 101 4.11 7.84 -0.47
N TYR A 102 4.45 6.69 -1.00
CA TYR A 102 5.68 6.49 -1.74
C TYR A 102 5.49 5.57 -2.94
N ILE A 103 6.35 5.75 -3.95
CA ILE A 103 6.44 4.82 -5.08
C ILE A 103 7.03 3.51 -4.58
N ARG A 104 6.23 2.44 -4.61
CA ARG A 104 6.69 1.09 -4.29
C ARG A 104 7.34 0.44 -5.50
N GLU A 105 6.73 0.60 -6.67
CA GLU A 105 7.17 -0.09 -7.88
C GLU A 105 6.85 0.71 -9.14
N ILE A 106 7.67 0.52 -10.18
CA ILE A 106 7.43 1.00 -11.53
C ILE A 106 7.17 -0.22 -12.40
N LEU A 107 5.95 -0.32 -12.91
CA LEU A 107 5.45 -1.48 -13.64
C LEU A 107 5.62 -1.28 -15.15
N PRO A 108 5.90 -2.36 -15.89
CA PRO A 108 5.87 -2.32 -17.34
C PRO A 108 4.46 -1.99 -17.83
N SER A 109 4.37 -1.28 -18.95
CA SER A 109 3.09 -0.90 -19.57
C SER A 109 3.09 -1.29 -21.03
N SER A 110 1.96 -1.82 -21.49
CA SER A 110 1.73 -2.24 -22.88
C SER A 110 1.50 -1.07 -23.84
N ASP A 111 1.11 0.11 -23.32
CA ASP A 111 0.61 1.22 -24.14
C ASP A 111 1.68 2.11 -24.78
N GLY A 112 2.96 1.80 -24.60
CA GLY A 112 4.10 2.45 -25.25
C GLY A 112 4.39 3.91 -24.81
N ASN A 113 3.35 4.68 -24.48
CA ASN A 113 3.38 6.10 -24.16
C ASN A 113 3.33 6.39 -22.65
N PHE A 114 2.82 5.45 -21.86
CA PHE A 114 2.69 5.57 -20.42
C PHE A 114 3.42 4.42 -19.74
N ILE A 115 3.93 4.67 -18.54
CA ILE A 115 4.37 3.66 -17.58
C ILE A 115 3.37 3.62 -16.43
N LYS A 116 3.29 2.48 -15.75
CA LYS A 116 2.44 2.33 -14.57
C LYS A 116 3.28 2.48 -13.32
N VAL A 117 2.78 3.23 -12.35
CA VAL A 117 3.45 3.48 -11.08
C VAL A 117 2.55 2.98 -9.96
N LEU A 118 3.08 2.05 -9.14
CA LEU A 118 2.39 1.57 -7.96
C LEU A 118 2.82 2.41 -6.76
N ALA A 119 1.88 3.16 -6.19
CA ALA A 119 2.07 3.97 -5.00
C ALA A 119 1.33 3.37 -3.79
N VAL A 120 1.94 3.47 -2.62
CA VAL A 120 1.37 2.99 -1.34
C VAL A 120 1.10 4.19 -0.45
N PHE A 121 -0.06 4.22 0.18
CA PHE A 121 -0.44 5.19 1.20
C PHE A 121 -0.98 4.46 2.41
N ASP A 122 -0.67 4.96 3.60
CA ASP A 122 -1.38 4.56 4.81
C ASP A 122 -2.82 5.10 4.74
N ASN A 123 -3.79 4.26 5.10
CA ASN A 123 -5.20 4.57 4.97
C ASN A 123 -5.89 4.63 6.33
N ASP A 124 -6.08 5.84 6.83
CA ASP A 124 -6.89 6.13 8.01
C ASP A 124 -8.36 6.39 7.60
N GLU A 125 -8.90 5.55 6.70
CA GLU A 125 -10.26 5.65 6.12
C GLU A 125 -10.52 6.84 5.18
N GLU A 126 -9.47 7.56 4.73
CA GLU A 126 -9.60 8.66 3.75
C GLU A 126 -9.71 8.19 2.29
N PHE A 127 -9.25 6.98 2.01
CA PHE A 127 -9.26 6.37 0.70
C PHE A 127 -10.21 5.17 0.67
N PHE A 128 -10.99 5.08 -0.41
CA PHE A 128 -11.94 4.00 -0.67
C PHE A 128 -11.51 3.25 -1.94
N GLU A 129 -11.87 1.98 -2.04
CA GLU A 129 -11.60 1.20 -3.24
C GLU A 129 -12.25 1.85 -4.47
N ASN A 130 -11.57 1.74 -5.63
CA ASN A 130 -12.00 2.28 -6.92
C ASN A 130 -12.12 3.81 -7.03
N ASN A 131 -11.56 4.58 -6.09
CA ASN A 131 -11.48 6.03 -6.23
C ASN A 131 -10.34 6.45 -7.18
N TYR A 132 -10.57 7.55 -7.91
CA TYR A 132 -9.56 8.19 -8.74
C TYR A 132 -8.98 9.40 -8.02
N GLU A 133 -7.66 9.47 -7.96
CA GLU A 133 -6.94 10.55 -7.28
C GLU A 133 -5.82 11.09 -8.18
N ILE A 134 -5.55 12.39 -8.07
CA ILE A 134 -4.41 13.03 -8.73
C ILE A 134 -3.27 13.14 -7.73
N GLY A 135 -2.22 12.35 -7.95
CA GLY A 135 -0.99 12.39 -7.15
C GLY A 135 0.00 13.43 -7.69
N LYS A 136 0.68 14.13 -6.76
CA LYS A 136 1.83 15.00 -7.07
C LYS A 136 3.10 14.37 -6.53
N ILE A 137 4.10 14.19 -7.39
CA ILE A 137 5.41 13.69 -6.99
C ILE A 137 6.17 14.84 -6.32
N LEU A 138 6.58 14.65 -5.08
CA LEU A 138 7.34 15.65 -4.31
C LEU A 138 8.83 15.40 -4.49
N LYS A 139 9.47 16.19 -5.36
CA LYS A 139 10.92 16.11 -5.59
C LYS A 139 11.66 17.09 -4.67
N PRO A 140 12.66 16.63 -3.90
CA PRO A 140 13.55 17.55 -3.21
C PRO A 140 14.40 18.29 -4.24
N ILE A 141 14.25 19.62 -4.31
CA ILE A 141 15.12 20.46 -5.13
C ILE A 141 16.47 20.54 -4.43
N LYS A 142 17.50 19.90 -4.99
CA LYS A 142 18.88 20.07 -4.55
C LYS A 142 19.51 21.19 -5.38
N GLY A 143 19.83 22.31 -4.76
CA GLY A 143 20.48 23.44 -5.42
C GLY A 143 20.24 24.77 -4.72
N ILE A 144 20.73 25.83 -5.33
CA ILE A 144 20.45 27.21 -4.91
C ILE A 144 19.03 27.56 -5.39
N ASN A 145 18.13 27.87 -4.47
CA ASN A 145 16.77 28.30 -4.78
C ASN A 145 16.79 29.81 -5.05
N ILE A 146 16.64 30.17 -6.32
CA ILE A 146 16.52 31.58 -6.76
C ILE A 146 15.06 31.83 -7.16
N PRO A 147 14.40 32.87 -6.61
CA PRO A 147 13.06 33.26 -7.04
C PRO A 147 13.02 33.48 -8.55
N LYS A 148 12.00 32.97 -9.23
CA LYS A 148 11.85 33.09 -10.68
C LYS A 148 11.93 34.55 -11.14
N ASP A 149 11.36 35.45 -10.34
CA ASP A 149 11.26 36.88 -10.62
C ASP A 149 12.61 37.61 -10.49
N ALA A 150 13.59 36.99 -9.83
CA ALA A 150 14.95 37.50 -9.71
C ALA A 150 15.86 37.08 -10.89
N VAL A 151 15.39 36.15 -11.74
CA VAL A 151 16.14 35.65 -12.90
C VAL A 151 15.74 36.42 -14.15
N ILE A 152 16.72 37.06 -14.80
CA ILE A 152 16.54 37.72 -16.09
C ILE A 152 17.02 36.77 -17.18
N ARG A 153 16.09 36.38 -18.06
CA ARG A 153 16.38 35.48 -19.19
C ARG A 153 16.64 36.29 -20.44
N THR A 154 17.84 36.21 -20.97
CA THR A 154 18.23 36.98 -22.17
C THR A 154 18.14 36.16 -23.46
N GLY A 155 17.74 34.88 -23.37
CA GLY A 155 17.68 33.92 -24.48
C GLY A 155 19.00 33.17 -24.69
N ASN A 156 20.14 33.83 -24.46
CA ASN A 156 21.47 33.20 -24.55
C ASN A 156 22.06 32.84 -23.18
N LYS A 157 21.62 33.53 -22.13
CA LYS A 157 22.07 33.35 -20.74
C LYS A 157 20.98 33.72 -19.75
N ASP A 158 21.03 33.07 -18.60
CA ASP A 158 20.25 33.43 -17.43
C ASP A 158 21.14 34.18 -16.44
N ILE A 159 20.68 35.35 -15.99
CA ILE A 159 21.46 36.25 -15.15
C ILE A 159 20.69 36.66 -13.90
N VAL A 160 21.42 36.90 -12.81
CA VAL A 160 20.91 37.45 -11.56
C VAL A 160 21.80 38.61 -11.11
N TYR A 161 21.24 39.53 -10.33
CA TYR A 161 22.00 40.59 -9.68
C TYR A 161 22.10 40.32 -8.18
N LEU A 162 23.33 40.15 -7.70
CA LEU A 162 23.63 40.01 -6.28
C LEU A 162 23.99 41.37 -5.71
N TYR A 163 23.39 41.73 -4.57
CA TYR A 163 23.74 42.96 -3.86
C TYR A 163 24.88 42.66 -2.89
N GLU A 164 26.07 43.19 -3.17
CA GLU A 164 27.28 43.01 -2.35
C GLU A 164 27.98 44.37 -2.19
N ASN A 165 28.36 44.70 -0.95
CA ASN A 165 29.14 45.91 -0.63
C ASN A 165 28.56 47.22 -1.19
N GLY A 166 27.23 47.38 -1.12
CA GLY A 166 26.56 48.59 -1.57
C GLY A 166 26.23 48.64 -3.06
N ASN A 167 26.65 47.65 -3.86
CA ASN A 167 26.48 47.62 -5.30
C ASN A 167 25.82 46.34 -5.81
N PHE A 168 25.13 46.43 -6.95
CA PHE A 168 24.60 45.26 -7.66
C PHE A 168 25.65 44.69 -8.61
N LYS A 169 26.02 43.43 -8.39
CA LYS A 169 26.94 42.67 -9.23
C LYS A 169 26.16 41.67 -10.08
N LYS A 170 26.37 41.72 -11.39
CA LYS A 170 25.82 40.75 -12.34
C LYS A 170 26.52 39.40 -12.19
N MET A 171 25.73 38.33 -12.12
CA MET A 171 26.21 36.94 -12.12
C MET A 171 25.45 36.14 -13.17
N ASP A 172 26.21 35.43 -14.01
CA ASP A 172 25.66 34.48 -14.98
C ASP A 172 25.44 33.13 -14.25
N ILE A 173 24.26 32.54 -14.41
CA ILE A 173 23.88 31.27 -13.75
C ILE A 173 23.64 30.14 -14.75
N TRP A 174 23.56 30.45 -16.04
CA TRP A 174 23.53 29.50 -17.16
C TRP A 174 23.95 30.17 -18.46
#